data_AF-A0A9W6IZB6-F1
#
_entry.id   AF-A0A9W6IZB6-F1
#
_cell.length_a   1.000
_cell.length_b   1.000
_cell.length_c   1.000
_cell.angle_alpha   90.00
_cell.angle_beta   90.00
_cell.angle_gamma   90.00
#
_symmetry.space_group_name_H-M   'P 1'
#
loop_
_entity.id
_entity.type
_entity.pdbx_description
1 polymer ?
#
loop_
_entity_poly.entity_id
_entity_poly.type
_entity_poly.pdbx_seq_one_letter_code
_entity_poly.pdbx_strand_id
1 'polypeptide(L)' 'MISAMNICAWAAAAALALWMLWDMLKTNRSYSETYLTSSAEGEIIDAEVGETAARS' A
#
# COMPACT_ATOMS: atom_id res chain seq x y z
N MET A 1 -12.80 -6.32 32.23
CA MET A 1 -11.93 -7.20 31.41
C MET A 1 -12.25 -7.08 29.92
N ILE A 2 -13.52 -7.24 29.50
CA ILE A 2 -13.93 -7.14 28.09
C ILE A 2 -13.69 -5.73 27.48
N SER A 3 -13.91 -4.66 28.24
CA SER A 3 -13.73 -3.28 27.73
C SER A 3 -12.29 -2.96 27.30
N ALA A 4 -11.29 -3.44 28.04
CA ALA A 4 -9.88 -3.23 27.68
C ALA A 4 -9.52 -3.98 26.39
N MET A 5 -9.94 -5.24 26.26
CA MET A 5 -9.76 -6.03 25.03
C MET A 5 -10.46 -5.39 23.84
N ASN A 6 -11.66 -4.84 24.05
CA ASN A 6 -12.43 -4.14 23.01
C ASN A 6 -11.69 -2.89 22.52
N ILE A 7 -11.17 -2.06 23.45
CA ILE A 7 -10.35 -0.88 23.10
C ILE A 7 -9.10 -1.31 22.33
N CYS A 8 -8.40 -2.35 22.76
CA CYS A 8 -7.23 -2.86 22.05
C CYS A 8 -7.57 -3.36 20.64
N ALA A 9 -8.69 -4.06 20.47
CA ALA A 9 -9.14 -4.54 19.17
C ALA A 9 -9.47 -3.38 18.22
N TRP A 10 -10.19 -2.36 18.71
CA TRP A 10 -10.48 -1.16 17.93
C TRP A 10 -9.23 -0.36 17.59
N ALA A 11 -8.28 -0.23 18.53
CA ALA A 11 -7.02 0.45 18.28
C ALA A 11 -6.19 -0.28 17.20
N ALA A 12 -6.13 -1.61 17.26
CA ALA A 12 -5.44 -2.41 16.24
C ALA A 12 -6.13 -2.29 14.87
N ALA A 13 -7.46 -2.33 14.83
CA ALA A 13 -8.21 -2.14 13.58
C ALA A 13 -7.98 -0.75 12.98
N ALA A 14 -8.00 0.31 13.81
CA ALA A 14 -7.74 1.67 13.37
C ALA A 14 -6.30 1.84 12.84
N ALA A 15 -5.32 1.25 13.53
CA ALA A 15 -3.92 1.27 13.08
C ALA A 15 -3.74 0.58 11.72
N LEU A 16 -4.37 -0.59 11.52
CA LEU A 16 -4.33 -1.30 10.25
C LEU A 16 -5.02 -0.52 9.13
N ALA A 17 -6.18 0.08 9.41
CA ALA A 17 -6.88 0.90 8.42
C ALA A 17 -6.04 2.13 8.00
N LEU A 18 -5.38 2.80 8.95
CA LEU A 18 -4.47 3.91 8.67
C LEU A 18 -3.27 3.46 7.85
N TRP A 19 -2.71 2.29 8.16
CA TRP A 19 -1.59 1.73 7.41
C TRP A 19 -1.97 1.41 5.96
N MET A 20 -3.13 0.78 5.73
CA MET A 20 -3.64 0.51 4.38
C MET A 20 -3.93 1.79 3.61
N LEU A 21 -4.52 2.80 4.27
CA LEU A 21 -4.78 4.09 3.63
C LEU A 21 -3.49 4.79 3.21
N TRP A 22 -2.48 4.78 4.09
CA TRP A 22 -1.16 5.32 3.77
C TRP A 22 -0.53 4.60 2.57
N ASP A 23 -0.57 3.28 2.56
CA ASP A 23 -0.03 2.47 1.47
C ASP A 23 -0.74 2.74 0.15
N MET A 24 -2.08 2.80 0.17
CA MET A 24 -2.89 3.16 -1.00
C MET A 24 -2.51 4.53 -1.55
N LEU A 25 -2.40 5.55 -0.69
CA LEU A 25 -2.03 6.91 -1.11
C LEU A 25 -0.60 6.97 -1.65
N LYS A 26 0.32 6.23 -1.06
CA LYS A 26 1.71 6.12 -1.54
C LYS A 26 1.75 5.48 -2.92
N THR A 27 1.11 4.32 -3.08
CA THR A 27 1.06 3.58 -4.36
C THR A 27 0.42 4.41 -5.46
N ASN A 28 -0.69 5.09 -5.18
CA ASN A 28 -1.35 5.98 -6.14
C ASN A 28 -0.49 7.18 -6.57
N ARG A 29 0.48 7.59 -5.75
CA ARG A 29 1.44 8.65 -6.11
C ARG A 29 2.67 8.13 -6.86
N SER A 30 3.07 6.89 -6.58
CA SER A 30 4.28 6.28 -7.16
C SER A 30 4.07 5.72 -8.56
N TYR A 31 2.83 5.36 -8.93
CA TYR A 31 2.54 4.70 -10.20
C TYR A 31 1.45 5.42 -10.99
N SER A 32 1.55 5.37 -12.32
CA SER A 32 0.53 5.94 -13.21
C SER A 32 -0.72 5.07 -13.26
N GLU A 33 -1.87 5.69 -13.55
CA GLU A 33 -3.15 4.99 -13.66
C GLU A 33 -3.10 3.87 -14.70
N THR A 34 -2.52 4.13 -15.88
CA THR A 34 -2.33 3.13 -16.94
C THR A 34 -1.54 1.91 -16.46
N TYR A 35 -0.54 2.11 -15.59
CA TYR A 35 0.23 1.01 -15.00
C TYR A 35 -0.60 0.23 -13.98
N LEU A 36 -1.32 0.92 -13.08
CA LEU A 36 -2.15 0.29 -12.04
C LEU A 36 -3.35 -0.49 -12.61
N THR A 37 -3.88 -0.08 -13.76
CA THR A 37 -5.00 -0.76 -14.44
C THR A 37 -4.54 -1.67 -15.58
N SER A 38 -3.23 -1.85 -15.75
CA SER A 38 -2.68 -2.75 -16.74
C SER A 38 -2.97 -4.20 -16.37
N SER A 39 -3.56 -4.96 -17.29
CA SER A 39 -3.76 -6.41 -17.13
C SER A 39 -2.48 -7.22 -17.39
N ALA A 40 -1.35 -6.56 -17.66
CA ALA A 40 -0.04 -7.20 -17.77
C ALA A 40 0.52 -7.51 -16.38
N GLU A 41 -0.11 -8.45 -15.66
CA GLU A 41 0.31 -8.90 -14.32
C GLU A 41 1.70 -9.57 -14.29
N GLY A 42 2.41 -9.70 -15.44
CA GLY A 42 3.62 -10.52 -15.54
C GLY A 42 4.73 -10.02 -16.46
N GLU A 43 4.57 -8.90 -17.17
CA GLU A 43 5.70 -8.29 -17.88
C GLU A 43 6.29 -7.19 -17.01
N ILE A 44 6.86 -7.61 -15.87
CA ILE A 44 7.85 -6.80 -15.16
C ILE A 44 9.03 -6.70 -16.14
N ILE A 45 9.01 -5.69 -17.00
CA ILE A 45 10.23 -5.20 -17.63
C ILE A 45 11.04 -4.62 -16.47
N ASP A 46 11.85 -5.52 -15.91
CA ASP A 46 12.98 -5.27 -15.03
C ASP A 46 12.66 -4.51 -13.74
N ALA A 47 12.52 -5.25 -12.64
CA ALA A 47 12.37 -4.69 -11.29
C ALA A 47 13.47 -3.65 -10.96
N GLU A 48 14.63 -3.73 -11.64
CA GLU A 48 15.76 -2.81 -11.56
C GLU A 48 15.45 -1.38 -12.07
N VAL A 49 14.61 -1.24 -13.11
CA VAL A 49 14.23 0.07 -13.65
C VAL A 49 13.23 0.78 -12.74
N GLY A 50 12.30 0.03 -12.15
CA GLY A 50 11.36 0.54 -11.15
C GLY A 50 12.05 1.01 -9.87
N GLU A 51 13.10 0.31 -9.43
CA GLU A 51 13.86 0.68 -8.23
C GLU A 51 14.73 1.94 -8.43
N THR A 52 15.20 2.18 -9.66
CA THR A 52 16.04 3.34 -10.01
C THR A 52 15.23 4.65 -10.06
N ALA A 53 14.01 4.63 -10.59
CA ALA A 53 13.14 5.82 -10.65
C ALA A 53 12.64 6.31 -9.29
N ALA A 54 12.62 5.44 -8.27
CA ALA A 54 12.22 5.80 -6.90
C ALA A 54 13.37 6.39 -6.06
N ARG A 55 14.62 6.29 -6.54
CA ARG A 55 15.83 6.80 -5.87
C ARG A 55 16.38 8.10 -6.50
N SER A 56 15.80 8.58 -7.60
CA SER A 56 16.19 9.83 -8.29
C SER A 56 15.33 11.02 -7.87
#